data_AF-F6GDM3-F1
#
_entry.id   AF-F6GDM3-F1
#
_cell.length_a   1.000
_cell.length_b   1.000
_cell.length_c   1.000
_cell.angle_alpha   90.00
_cell.angle_beta   90.00
_cell.angle_gamma   90.00
#
_symmetry.space_group_name_H-M   'P 1'
#
loop_
_entity.id
_entity.type
_entity.pdbx_description
1 polymer ?
#
loop_
_entity_poly.entity_id
_entity_poly.type
_entity_poly.pdbx_seq_one_letter_code
_entity_poly.pdbx_strand_id
1 'polypeptide(L)'
;MELFGITGTEYIGYLASFMVLLSFTMKDVKKLRLVNMTGCILFIIYGFLMPTLRIGLPIIIANAAILMVNFYYLFFSRPVKE
;
A
#
# COMPACT_ATOMS: atom_id res chain seq x y z
N MET A 1 -10.80 20.88 6.16
CA MET A 1 -11.65 20.65 7.34
C MET A 1 -10.92 19.67 8.24
N GLU A 2 -10.34 20.16 9.33
CA GLU A 2 -9.69 19.32 10.34
C GLU A 2 -10.77 18.91 11.34
N LEU A 3 -11.22 17.66 11.28
CA LEU A 3 -12.29 17.18 12.15
C LEU A 3 -11.75 16.71 13.53
N PHE A 4 -10.44 16.48 13.65
CA PHE A 4 -9.79 15.98 14.87
C PHE A 4 -8.33 16.46 15.06
N GLY A 5 -7.93 17.57 14.42
CA GLY A 5 -6.51 17.98 14.35
C GLY A 5 -5.66 17.06 13.46
N ILE A 6 -6.34 16.21 12.69
CA ILE A 6 -5.77 15.28 11.71
C ILE A 6 -6.21 15.79 10.34
N THR A 7 -5.25 16.04 9.46
CA THR A 7 -5.47 16.47 8.08
C THR A 7 -6.11 15.34 7.27
N GLY A 8 -6.84 15.68 6.21
CA GLY A 8 -7.41 14.68 5.29
C GLY A 8 -6.35 13.72 4.71
N THR A 9 -5.10 14.19 4.61
CA THR A 9 -3.93 13.39 4.22
C THR A 9 -3.64 12.25 5.20
N GLU A 10 -3.63 12.52 6.51
CA GLU A 10 -3.31 11.52 7.53
C GLU A 10 -4.36 10.40 7.58
N TYR A 11 -5.63 10.70 7.34
CA TYR A 11 -6.67 9.67 7.19
C TYR A 11 -6.37 8.68 6.06
N ILE A 12 -5.80 9.13 4.95
CA ILE A 12 -5.39 8.26 3.84
C ILE A 12 -4.25 7.34 4.29
N GLY A 13 -3.28 7.87 5.04
CA GLY A 13 -2.19 7.09 5.61
C GLY A 13 -2.65 6.01 6.60
N TYR A 14 -3.61 6.34 7.47
CA TYR A 14 -4.22 5.37 8.38
C TYR A 14 -5.02 4.29 7.64
N LEU A 15 -5.80 4.68 6.62
CA LEU A 15 -6.56 3.73 5.80
C LEU A 15 -5.63 2.80 5.00
N ALA A 16 -4.53 3.33 4.45
CA ALA A 16 -3.50 2.54 3.76
C ALA A 16 -2.88 1.50 4.70
N SER A 17 -2.51 1.91 5.92
CA SER A 17 -1.97 1.03 6.95
C SER A 17 -2.94 -0.09 7.31
N PHE A 18 -4.22 0.26 7.48
CA PHE A 18 -5.27 -0.71 7.79
C PHE A 18 -5.47 -1.74 6.66
N MET A 19 -5.45 -1.31 5.40
CA MET A 19 -5.54 -2.21 4.24
C MET A 19 -4.36 -3.19 4.18
N VAL A 20 -3.13 -2.71 4.41
CA VAL A 20 -1.94 -3.58 4.45
C VAL A 20 -2.04 -4.57 5.62
N LEU A 21 -2.49 -4.13 6.79
CA LEU A 21 -2.64 -4.99 7.96
C LEU A 21 -3.72 -6.06 7.73
N LEU A 22 -4.85 -5.69 7.11
CA LEU A 22 -5.90 -6.62 6.69
C LEU A 22 -5.38 -7.65 5.69
N SER A 23 -4.46 -7.27 4.81
CA SER A 23 -3.89 -8.20 3.83
C SER A 23 -3.29 -9.43 4.53
N PHE A 24 -2.55 -9.25 5.63
CA PHE A 24 -1.92 -10.34 6.39
C PHE A 24 -2.91 -11.30 7.06
N THR A 25 -4.17 -10.89 7.22
CA THR A 25 -5.21 -11.76 7.78
C THR A 25 -5.78 -12.71 6.71
N MET A 26 -5.49 -12.49 5.43
CA MET A 26 -6.01 -13.29 4.33
C MET A 26 -5.23 -14.60 4.15
N LYS A 27 -5.97 -15.73 4.11
CA LYS A 27 -5.40 -17.05 3.80
C LYS A 27 -5.04 -17.22 2.32
N ASP A 28 -5.74 -16.55 1.42
CA ASP A 28 -5.52 -16.66 -0.01
C ASP A 28 -4.38 -15.74 -0.47
N VAL A 29 -3.27 -16.32 -0.92
CA VAL A 29 -2.08 -15.56 -1.38
C VAL A 29 -2.43 -14.61 -2.53
N LYS A 30 -3.37 -14.98 -3.42
CA LYS A 30 -3.82 -14.09 -4.51
C LYS A 30 -4.56 -12.86 -3.98
N LYS A 31 -5.46 -13.04 -3.00
CA LYS A 31 -6.20 -11.92 -2.39
C LYS A 31 -5.28 -11.04 -1.55
N LEU A 32 -4.37 -11.66 -0.79
CA LEU A 32 -3.29 -10.99 -0.05
C LEU A 32 -2.52 -10.03 -0.97
N ARG A 33 -2.03 -10.52 -2.12
CA ARG A 33 -1.27 -9.68 -3.07
C ARG A 33 -2.13 -8.54 -3.62
N LEU A 34 -3.39 -8.80 -3.96
CA LEU A 34 -4.27 -7.77 -4.52
C LEU A 34 -4.59 -6.66 -3.51
N VAL A 35 -4.86 -7.02 -2.25
CA VAL A 35 -5.11 -6.04 -1.17
C VAL A 35 -3.83 -5.31 -0.78
N ASN A 36 -2.69 -5.99 -0.74
CA ASN A 36 -1.41 -5.36 -0.47
C ASN A 36 -1.03 -4.35 -1.57
N MET A 37 -1.31 -4.66 -2.84
CA MET A 37 -1.14 -3.70 -3.95
C MET A 37 -2.02 -2.47 -3.78
N THR A 38 -3.29 -2.63 -3.38
CA THR A 38 -4.16 -1.47 -3.11
C THR A 38 -3.64 -0.62 -1.94
N GLY A 39 -3.17 -1.25 -0.86
CA GLY A 39 -2.55 -0.55 0.27
C GLY A 39 -1.27 0.20 -0.11
N CYS A 40 -0.41 -0.41 -0.92
CA CYS A 40 0.80 0.25 -1.42
C CYS A 40 0.50 1.46 -2.32
N ILE A 41 -0.52 1.38 -3.19
CA ILE A 41 -0.94 2.53 -4.00
C ILE A 41 -1.41 3.68 -3.11
N LEU A 42 -2.20 3.38 -2.08
CA LEU A 42 -2.63 4.39 -1.10
C LEU A 42 -1.45 5.01 -0.35
N PHE A 43 -0.44 4.23 0.02
CA PHE A 43 0.78 4.74 0.65
C PHE A 43 1.63 5.61 -0.27
N ILE A 44 1.69 5.29 -1.56
CA ILE A 44 2.37 6.14 -2.56
C ILE A 44 1.66 7.49 -2.64
N ILE A 45 0.33 7.49 -2.77
CA ILE A 45 -0.48 8.72 -2.80
C ILE A 45 -0.31 9.52 -1.50
N TYR A 46 -0.35 8.85 -0.35
CA TYR A 46 -0.12 9.45 0.96
C TYR A 46 1.25 10.14 1.07
N GLY A 47 2.31 9.47 0.61
CA GLY A 47 3.65 10.02 0.60
C GLY A 47 3.80 11.26 -0.29
N PHE A 48 3.04 11.35 -1.40
CA PHE A 48 2.99 12.55 -2.23
C PHE A 48 2.18 13.68 -1.61
N LEU A 49 1.15 13.36 -0.81
CA LEU A 49 0.34 14.35 -0.09
C LEU A 49 1.03 14.89 1.18
N MET A 50 2.15 14.30 1.62
CA MET A 50 2.87 14.80 2.79
C MET A 50 3.37 16.24 2.60
N PRO A 51 3.45 17.04 3.67
CA PRO A 51 3.88 18.45 3.60
C PRO A 51 5.27 18.64 2.99
N THR A 52 6.13 17.62 3.09
CA THR A 52 7.48 17.64 2.54
C THR A 52 7.75 16.33 1.83
N LEU A 53 7.98 16.41 0.52
CA LEU A 53 8.23 15.24 -0.31
C LEU A 53 9.44 14.40 0.18
N ARG A 54 10.44 15.02 0.82
CA ARG A 54 11.57 14.29 1.44
C ARG A 54 11.16 13.35 2.57
N ILE A 55 10.11 13.67 3.31
CA ILE A 55 9.59 12.81 4.39
C ILE A 55 8.81 11.64 3.79
N GLY A 56 8.09 11.88 2.69
CA GLY A 56 7.31 10.87 1.96
C GLY A 56 8.14 9.95 1.05
N LEU A 57 9.31 10.39 0.58
CA LEU A 57 10.19 9.62 -0.31
C LEU A 57 10.46 8.17 0.14
N PRO A 58 10.92 7.90 1.38
CA PRO A 58 11.16 6.52 1.82
C PRO A 58 9.89 5.67 1.76
N ILE A 59 8.73 6.24 2.09
CA ILE A 59 7.44 5.56 2.05
C ILE A 59 7.05 5.24 0.61
N ILE A 60 7.18 6.21 -0.30
CA ILE A 60 6.88 6.05 -1.73
C ILE A 60 7.77 4.96 -2.33
N ILE A 61 9.09 5.04 -2.11
CA ILE A 61 10.06 4.10 -2.69
C ILE A 61 9.80 2.68 -2.19
N ALA A 62 9.63 2.51 -0.87
CA ALA A 62 9.35 1.20 -0.29
C ALA A 62 8.05 0.60 -0.85
N ASN A 63 6.97 1.38 -0.88
CA ASN A 63 5.69 0.90 -1.38
C ASN A 63 5.67 0.69 -2.90
N ALA A 64 6.43 1.46 -3.67
CA ALA A 64 6.59 1.24 -5.11
C ALA A 64 7.34 -0.07 -5.40
N ALA A 65 8.40 -0.37 -4.64
CA ALA A 65 9.12 -1.64 -4.76
C ALA A 65 8.21 -2.83 -4.40
N ILE A 66 7.46 -2.73 -3.29
CA ILE A 66 6.51 -3.77 -2.87
C ILE A 66 5.40 -3.95 -3.92
N LEU A 67 4.87 -2.85 -4.48
CA LEU A 67 3.87 -2.88 -5.54
C LEU A 67 4.39 -3.62 -6.78
N MET A 68 5.63 -3.32 -7.21
CA MET A 68 6.27 -3.97 -8.36
C MET A 68 6.45 -5.47 -8.14
N VAL A 69 6.93 -5.87 -6.96
CA VAL A 69 7.10 -7.29 -6.60
C VAL A 69 5.75 -8.01 -6.57
N ASN A 70 4.73 -7.42 -5.94
CA ASN A 70 3.41 -8.03 -5.88
C ASN A 70 2.75 -8.12 -7.26
N PHE A 71 2.92 -7.10 -8.09
CA PHE A 71 2.46 -7.09 -9.49
C PHE A 71 3.11 -8.22 -10.28
N TYR A 72 4.45 -8.34 -10.22
CA TYR A 72 5.18 -9.40 -10.91
C TYR A 72 4.67 -10.79 -10.52
N TYR A 73 4.52 -11.05 -9.21
CA TYR A 73 4.03 -12.35 -8.78
C TYR A 73 2.56 -12.60 -9.11
N LEU A 74 1.70 -11.58 -9.15
CA LEU A 74 0.29 -11.77 -9.47
C LEU A 74 0.08 -12.06 -10.97
N PHE A 75 0.84 -11.38 -11.83
CA PHE A 75 0.68 -11.47 -13.29
C PHE A 75 1.60 -12.49 -13.96
N PHE A 76 2.84 -12.63 -13.49
CA PHE A 76 3.86 -13.48 -14.11
C PHE A 76 4.13 -14.79 -13.37
N SER A 77 3.81 -14.89 -12.08
CA SER A 77 3.88 -16.18 -11.39
C SER A 77 2.76 -17.07 -11.92
N ARG A 78 3.09 -17.86 -12.95
CA ARG A 78 2.26 -18.95 -13.43
C ARG A 78 1.88 -19.82 -12.22
N PRO A 79 0.66 -20.37 -12.15
CA PRO A 79 0.40 -21.41 -11.16
C PRO A 79 1.47 -22.47 -11.38
N VAL A 80 2.30 -22.71 -10.35
CA VAL A 80 3.09 -23.94 -10.30
C VAL A 80 2.03 -25.04 -10.31
N LYS A 81 1.79 -25.61 -11.49
CA LYS A 81 1.14 -26.90 -11.62
C LYS A 81 2.13 -27.86 -10.97
N GLU A 82 1.81 -28.21 -9.73
CA GLU A 82 2.28 -29.46 -9.14
C GLU A 82 1.84 -30.63 -10.03
#